data_AF-A0A6L7GP85-F1
#
_entry.id   AF-A0A6L7GP85-F1
#
_cell.length_a   1.000
_cell.length_b   1.000
_cell.length_c   1.000
_cell.angle_alpha   90.00
_cell.angle_beta   90.00
_cell.angle_gamma   90.00
#
_symmetry.space_group_name_H-M   'P 1'
#
loop_
_entity.id
_entity.type
_entity.pdbx_description
1 polymer ?
#
loop_
_entity_poly.entity_id
_entity_poly.type
_entity_poly.pdbx_seq_one_letter_code
_entity_poly.pdbx_strand_id
1 'polypeptide(L)'
;MASAAYAPGGFASPAAPPSASGGGDTQAASSALLPSVVQIRAGNARGSGFAIDDDGHIMTNHHVVAGAGRVEVQLADGRVIGGAVLGSDPNADIAVVEIPGTAISSAELGVSAGLQIGQPVIAVGSPLGLSSTVTAGIVSATDRPAGLGGPGRTRQPMIQTDASINPGNSGGPLADLDGRVVGVNTAIATVGGAESGNIGIGFAVPIDRAMGIAARIIAGG
;
A
#
# COMPACT_ATOMS: atom_id res chain seq x y z
N MET A 1 -64.61 15.31 11.79
CA MET A 1 -63.25 14.74 11.81
C MET A 1 -62.58 15.10 10.50
N ALA A 2 -61.61 16.01 10.52
CA ALA A 2 -60.92 16.49 9.31
C ALA A 2 -59.64 15.67 9.10
N SER A 3 -59.53 15.04 7.93
CA SER A 3 -58.32 14.31 7.52
C SER A 3 -57.30 15.30 6.95
N ALA A 4 -56.14 15.42 7.58
CA ALA A 4 -55.03 16.21 7.07
C ALA A 4 -54.23 15.38 6.07
N ALA A 5 -54.21 15.81 4.80
CA ALA A 5 -53.37 15.22 3.77
C ALA A 5 -51.92 15.66 3.95
N TYR A 6 -51.00 14.70 4.03
CA TYR A 6 -49.55 14.91 4.04
C TYR A 6 -49.08 15.21 2.61
N ALA A 7 -48.56 16.42 2.37
CA ALA A 7 -47.89 16.76 1.13
C ALA A 7 -46.40 16.36 1.22
N PRO A 8 -45.87 15.52 0.31
CA PRO A 8 -44.44 15.23 0.30
C PRO A 8 -43.68 16.47 -0.18
N GLY A 9 -42.84 17.01 0.69
CA GLY A 9 -41.89 18.08 0.34
C GLY A 9 -40.94 17.60 -0.75
N GLY A 10 -40.85 18.36 -1.85
CA GLY A 10 -39.92 18.08 -2.92
C GLY A 10 -38.48 18.25 -2.44
N PHE A 11 -37.74 17.15 -2.38
CA PHE A 11 -36.29 17.22 -2.30
C PHE A 11 -35.77 17.65 -3.68
N ALA A 12 -35.13 18.81 -3.76
CA ALA A 12 -34.35 19.17 -4.94
C ALA A 12 -33.30 18.08 -5.15
N SER A 13 -33.23 17.52 -6.36
CA SER A 13 -32.16 16.61 -6.73
C SER A 13 -30.82 17.32 -6.47
N PRO A 14 -29.87 16.69 -5.76
CA PRO A 14 -28.55 17.29 -5.60
C PRO A 14 -27.98 17.55 -6.99
N ALA A 15 -27.41 18.74 -7.18
CA ALA A 15 -26.71 19.08 -8.41
C ALA A 15 -25.68 17.99 -8.71
N ALA A 16 -25.61 17.56 -9.97
CA ALA A 16 -24.61 16.60 -10.41
C ALA A 16 -23.22 17.08 -9.95
N PRO A 17 -22.39 16.21 -9.34
CA PRO A 17 -21.04 16.60 -8.98
C PRO A 17 -20.30 17.10 -10.24
N PRO A 18 -19.40 18.08 -10.10
CA PRO A 18 -18.58 18.50 -11.23
C PRO A 18 -17.92 17.27 -11.84
N SER A 19 -17.99 17.14 -13.16
CA SER A 19 -17.34 16.05 -13.89
C SER A 19 -15.87 16.01 -13.48
N ALA A 20 -15.44 14.91 -12.85
CA ALA A 20 -14.06 14.73 -12.43
C ALA A 20 -13.16 14.89 -13.66
N SER A 21 -12.39 15.97 -13.68
CA SER A 21 -11.44 16.25 -14.73
C SER A 21 -10.25 15.29 -14.59
N GLY A 22 -10.18 14.31 -15.48
CA GLY A 22 -8.91 13.79 -16.02
C GLY A 22 -8.02 12.91 -15.13
N GLY A 23 -8.57 12.17 -14.16
CA GLY A 23 -7.79 11.12 -13.47
C GLY A 23 -7.62 9.89 -14.37
N GLY A 24 -6.44 9.26 -14.35
CA GLY A 24 -6.21 7.98 -15.04
C GLY A 24 -7.20 6.89 -14.64
N ASP A 25 -7.22 5.77 -15.36
CA ASP A 25 -8.02 4.60 -14.97
C ASP A 25 -7.17 3.56 -14.23
N THR A 26 -7.85 2.64 -13.53
CA THR A 26 -7.20 1.56 -12.78
C THR A 26 -6.24 0.73 -13.63
N GLN A 27 -6.53 0.53 -14.92
CA GLN A 27 -5.70 -0.27 -15.81
C GLN A 27 -4.41 0.45 -16.17
N ALA A 28 -4.48 1.75 -16.45
CA ALA A 28 -3.33 2.59 -16.74
C ALA A 28 -2.41 2.69 -15.51
N ALA A 29 -2.97 3.00 -14.34
CA ALA A 29 -2.23 3.05 -13.09
C ALA A 29 -1.52 1.71 -12.79
N SER A 30 -2.23 0.58 -12.98
CA SER A 30 -1.64 -0.75 -12.82
C SER A 30 -0.50 -0.99 -13.81
N SER A 31 -0.70 -0.65 -15.07
CA SER A 31 0.31 -0.88 -16.12
C SER A 31 1.59 -0.09 -15.88
N ALA A 32 1.47 1.12 -15.33
CA ALA A 32 2.61 1.95 -14.92
C ALA A 32 3.35 1.36 -13.71
N LEU A 33 2.60 0.83 -12.73
CA LEU A 33 3.16 0.43 -11.44
C LEU A 33 3.69 -1.01 -11.41
N LEU A 34 3.07 -1.93 -12.15
CA LEU A 34 3.42 -3.36 -12.13
C LEU A 34 4.91 -3.67 -12.38
N PRO A 35 5.63 -2.98 -13.29
CA PRO A 35 7.06 -3.24 -13.52
C PRO A 35 7.98 -2.96 -12.33
N SER A 36 7.56 -2.11 -11.38
CA SER A 36 8.36 -1.79 -10.18
C SER A 36 8.08 -2.71 -9.00
N VAL A 37 6.98 -3.46 -9.03
CA VAL A 37 6.54 -4.33 -7.94
C VAL A 37 7.27 -5.66 -7.98
N VAL A 38 7.76 -6.08 -6.82
CA VAL A 38 8.48 -7.34 -6.63
C VAL A 38 7.80 -8.18 -5.57
N GLN A 39 8.09 -9.47 -5.60
CA GLN A 39 7.81 -10.36 -4.48
C GLN A 39 9.07 -10.54 -3.64
N ILE A 40 8.88 -10.58 -2.31
CA ILE A 40 9.95 -10.81 -1.35
C ILE A 40 9.68 -12.09 -0.58
N ARG A 41 10.71 -12.92 -0.43
CA ARG A 41 10.70 -14.15 0.38
C ARG A 41 11.85 -14.13 1.38
N ALA A 42 11.50 -14.22 2.67
CA ALA A 42 12.45 -14.27 3.78
C ALA A 42 12.22 -15.57 4.58
N GLY A 43 12.89 -16.65 4.16
CA GLY A 43 12.60 -17.98 4.69
C GLY A 43 11.16 -18.41 4.39
N ASN A 44 10.34 -18.56 5.42
CA ASN A 44 8.92 -18.91 5.29
C ASN A 44 8.00 -17.69 5.18
N ALA A 45 8.52 -16.47 5.41
CA ALA A 45 7.75 -15.24 5.25
C ALA A 45 7.72 -14.82 3.78
N ARG A 46 6.59 -14.27 3.33
CA ARG A 46 6.37 -13.80 1.97
C ARG A 46 5.58 -12.50 1.99
N GLY A 47 5.97 -11.58 1.12
CA GLY A 47 5.27 -10.32 0.90
C GLY A 47 5.62 -9.74 -0.46
N SER A 48 5.32 -8.46 -0.60
CA SER A 48 5.65 -7.65 -1.76
C SER A 48 6.64 -6.56 -1.40
N GLY A 49 7.21 -5.94 -2.42
CA GLY A 49 7.95 -4.69 -2.32
C GLY A 49 7.81 -3.92 -3.62
N PHE A 50 8.42 -2.75 -3.69
CA PHE A 50 8.56 -2.01 -4.94
C PHE A 50 9.86 -1.22 -4.97
N ALA A 51 10.43 -1.05 -6.16
CA ALA A 51 11.63 -0.24 -6.35
C ALA A 51 11.31 1.24 -6.13
N ILE A 52 12.13 1.92 -5.34
CA ILE A 52 11.96 3.35 -4.98
C ILE A 52 12.96 4.27 -5.66
N ASP A 53 13.99 3.69 -6.28
CA ASP A 53 15.01 4.38 -7.07
C ASP A 53 15.65 3.42 -8.09
N ASP A 54 16.57 3.97 -8.89
CA ASP A 54 17.29 3.24 -9.93
C ASP A 54 18.59 2.57 -9.41
N ASP A 55 18.94 2.80 -8.14
CA ASP A 55 20.12 2.21 -7.49
C ASP A 55 19.85 0.78 -6.98
N GLY A 56 18.57 0.36 -7.00
CA GLY A 56 18.15 -0.98 -6.62
C GLY A 56 17.68 -1.08 -5.17
N HIS A 57 17.14 0.00 -4.60
CA HIS A 57 16.47 -0.05 -3.31
C HIS A 57 15.00 -0.46 -3.48
N ILE A 58 14.60 -1.46 -2.72
CA ILE A 58 13.23 -1.97 -2.64
C ILE A 58 12.65 -1.63 -1.28
N MET A 59 11.53 -0.93 -1.27
CA MET A 59 10.74 -0.72 -0.06
C MET A 59 9.82 -1.91 0.18
N THR A 60 9.72 -2.33 1.45
CA THR A 60 8.78 -3.37 1.90
C THR A 60 8.42 -3.14 3.37
N ASN A 61 7.67 -4.07 3.97
CA ASN A 61 7.40 -4.03 5.41
C ASN A 61 8.48 -4.72 6.25
N HIS A 62 8.66 -4.24 7.48
CA HIS A 62 9.53 -4.88 8.46
C HIS A 62 9.14 -6.34 8.71
N HIS A 63 7.84 -6.62 8.93
CA HIS A 63 7.39 -7.98 9.24
C HIS A 63 7.62 -8.98 8.10
N VAL A 64 7.79 -8.52 6.85
CA VAL A 64 8.11 -9.37 5.70
C VAL A 64 9.55 -9.88 5.77
N VAL A 65 10.47 -9.08 6.31
CA VAL A 65 11.92 -9.37 6.36
C VAL A 65 12.45 -9.62 7.77
N ALA A 66 11.58 -9.62 8.78
CA ALA A 66 11.96 -9.68 10.18
C ALA A 66 12.84 -10.91 10.48
N GLY A 67 14.02 -10.67 11.06
CA GLY A 67 15.00 -11.71 11.40
C GLY A 67 15.84 -12.22 10.22
N ALA A 68 15.63 -11.72 9.00
CA ALA A 68 16.42 -12.07 7.84
C ALA A 68 17.44 -10.96 7.51
N GLY A 69 18.70 -11.32 7.30
CA GLY A 69 19.71 -10.41 6.72
C GLY A 69 19.75 -10.43 5.19
N ARG A 70 19.14 -11.45 4.59
CA ARG A 70 19.04 -11.66 3.13
C ARG A 70 17.67 -12.23 2.77
N VAL A 71 17.20 -11.90 1.57
CA VAL A 71 15.92 -12.34 1.04
C VAL A 71 16.07 -12.76 -0.43
N GLU A 72 15.10 -13.54 -0.92
CA GLU A 72 14.91 -13.72 -2.36
C GLU A 72 13.93 -12.65 -2.86
N VAL A 73 14.28 -11.99 -3.96
CA VAL A 73 13.45 -11.00 -4.65
C VAL A 73 13.11 -11.56 -6.02
N GLN A 74 11.81 -11.71 -6.31
CA GLN A 74 11.33 -12.08 -7.63
C GLN A 74 10.75 -10.85 -8.31
N LEU A 75 11.33 -10.49 -9.46
CA LEU A 75 10.95 -9.32 -10.26
C LEU A 75 9.71 -9.61 -11.11
N ALA A 76 9.08 -8.56 -11.66
CA ALA A 76 7.91 -8.67 -12.54
C ALA A 76 8.18 -9.47 -13.82
N ASP A 77 9.43 -9.51 -14.31
CA ASP A 77 9.86 -10.30 -15.47
C ASP A 77 10.15 -11.79 -15.13
N GLY A 78 9.98 -12.18 -13.86
CA GLY A 78 10.18 -13.54 -13.38
C GLY A 78 11.60 -13.85 -12.91
N ARG A 79 12.59 -12.96 -13.10
CA ARG A 79 13.95 -13.16 -12.54
C ARG A 79 13.88 -13.24 -11.01
N VAL A 80 14.62 -14.19 -10.45
CA VAL A 80 14.80 -14.33 -9.00
C VAL A 80 16.24 -13.99 -8.67
N ILE A 81 16.44 -13.07 -7.74
CA ILE A 81 17.74 -12.57 -7.30
C ILE A 81 17.82 -12.54 -5.78
N GLY A 82 19.04 -12.50 -5.24
CA GLY A 82 19.26 -12.28 -3.81
C GLY A 82 19.27 -10.79 -3.50
N GLY A 83 18.60 -10.40 -2.42
CA GLY A 83 18.65 -9.04 -1.86
C GLY A 83 19.23 -9.03 -0.45
N ALA A 84 19.94 -7.95 -0.10
CA ALA A 84 20.43 -7.70 1.25
C ALA A 84 19.45 -6.79 2.00
N VAL A 85 19.12 -7.11 3.25
CA VAL A 85 18.30 -6.21 4.07
C VAL A 85 19.22 -5.11 4.63
N LEU A 86 19.09 -3.88 4.13
CA LEU A 86 19.90 -2.75 4.60
C LEU A 86 19.52 -2.35 6.03
N GLY A 87 18.22 -2.41 6.33
CA GLY A 87 17.69 -2.07 7.64
C GLY A 87 16.16 -2.08 7.65
N SER A 88 15.60 -1.90 8.84
CA SER A 88 14.15 -1.83 9.03
C SER A 88 13.77 -1.06 10.29
N ASP A 89 12.59 -0.44 10.28
CA ASP A 89 11.96 0.21 11.42
C ASP A 89 10.74 -0.63 11.87
N PRO A 90 10.84 -1.36 12.99
CA PRO A 90 9.73 -2.18 13.49
C PRO A 90 8.54 -1.37 14.01
N ASN A 91 8.73 -0.09 14.35
CA ASN A 91 7.62 0.76 14.84
C ASN A 91 6.76 1.24 13.68
N ALA A 92 7.38 1.58 12.56
CA ALA A 92 6.70 2.05 11.36
C ALA A 92 6.35 0.93 10.36
N ASP A 93 6.84 -0.30 10.62
CA ASP A 93 6.71 -1.47 9.74
C ASP A 93 7.26 -1.22 8.33
N ILE A 94 8.44 -0.61 8.23
CA ILE A 94 9.12 -0.33 6.96
C ILE A 94 10.49 -1.00 6.96
N ALA A 95 10.90 -1.52 5.81
CA ALA A 95 12.25 -2.04 5.58
C ALA A 95 12.74 -1.66 4.18
N VAL A 96 14.06 -1.65 4.01
CA VAL A 96 14.72 -1.47 2.72
C VAL A 96 15.57 -2.70 2.41
N VAL A 97 15.40 -3.23 1.21
CA VAL A 97 16.20 -4.32 0.64
C VAL A 97 17.00 -3.76 -0.54
N GLU A 98 18.28 -4.10 -0.63
CA GLU A 98 19.16 -3.70 -1.74
C GLU A 98 19.37 -4.86 -2.72
N ILE A 99 19.28 -4.57 -4.01
CA ILE A 99 19.53 -5.47 -5.13
C ILE A 99 20.47 -4.81 -6.17
N PRO A 100 21.73 -4.51 -5.81
CA PRO A 100 22.58 -3.61 -6.57
C PRO A 100 22.87 -4.16 -7.98
N GLY A 101 22.90 -3.26 -8.97
CA GLY A 101 23.19 -3.60 -10.37
C GLY A 101 22.06 -4.38 -11.09
N THR A 102 20.88 -4.47 -10.49
CA THR A 102 19.71 -5.10 -11.11
C THR A 102 18.87 -4.04 -11.83
N ALA A 103 18.67 -4.21 -13.13
CA ALA A 103 17.71 -3.40 -13.87
C ALA A 103 16.26 -3.71 -13.43
N ILE A 104 15.59 -2.72 -12.85
CA ILE A 104 14.18 -2.70 -12.46
C ILE A 104 13.64 -1.28 -12.66
N SER A 105 12.37 -1.13 -13.03
CA SER A 105 11.74 0.19 -13.09
C SER A 105 11.46 0.71 -11.68
N SER A 106 11.86 1.93 -11.36
CA SER A 106 11.46 2.60 -10.12
C SER A 106 9.98 3.03 -10.18
N ALA A 107 9.29 2.97 -9.04
CA ALA A 107 7.93 3.47 -8.92
C ALA A 107 7.92 5.00 -8.85
N GLU A 108 6.99 5.65 -9.55
CA GLU A 108 6.77 7.08 -9.35
C GLU A 108 6.18 7.32 -7.96
N LEU A 109 6.74 8.26 -7.20
CA LEU A 109 6.29 8.58 -5.85
C LEU A 109 5.33 9.78 -5.88
N GLY A 110 4.21 9.64 -5.18
CA GLY A 110 3.24 10.72 -4.96
C GLY A 110 3.50 11.46 -3.65
N VAL A 111 2.46 12.12 -3.15
CA VAL A 111 2.47 12.82 -1.85
C VAL A 111 1.30 12.35 -1.02
N SER A 112 1.57 11.81 0.17
CA SER A 112 0.49 11.31 1.04
C SER A 112 -0.24 12.42 1.80
N ALA A 113 0.44 13.54 2.09
CA ALA A 113 -0.15 14.69 2.79
C ALA A 113 -1.28 15.39 2.00
N GLY A 114 -1.36 15.16 0.69
CA GLY A 114 -2.41 15.73 -0.19
C GLY A 114 -3.62 14.81 -0.41
N LEU A 115 -3.65 13.62 0.19
CA LEU A 115 -4.72 12.65 -0.03
C LEU A 115 -6.06 13.16 0.49
N GLN A 116 -7.12 12.83 -0.24
CA GLN A 116 -8.50 13.16 0.13
C GLN A 116 -9.31 11.89 0.39
N ILE A 117 -10.15 11.91 1.42
CA ILE A 117 -11.12 10.83 1.67
C ILE A 117 -12.04 10.72 0.44
N GLY A 118 -12.22 9.50 -0.07
CA GLY A 118 -12.95 9.22 -1.31
C GLY A 118 -12.09 9.23 -2.57
N GLN A 119 -10.82 9.66 -2.49
CA GLN A 119 -9.89 9.57 -3.62
C GLN A 119 -9.67 8.11 -4.02
N PRO A 120 -9.83 7.74 -5.31
CA PRO A 120 -9.60 6.38 -5.74
C PRO A 120 -8.13 5.98 -5.64
N VAL A 121 -7.90 4.72 -5.25
CA VAL A 121 -6.58 4.13 -5.12
C VAL A 121 -6.57 2.69 -5.59
N ILE A 122 -5.39 2.21 -5.95
CA ILE A 122 -5.13 0.80 -6.21
C ILE A 122 -4.09 0.28 -5.23
N ALA A 123 -4.28 -0.95 -4.76
CA ALA A 123 -3.28 -1.68 -4.01
C ALA A 123 -2.71 -2.79 -4.89
N VAL A 124 -1.39 -2.83 -5.00
CA VAL A 124 -0.70 -3.83 -5.81
C VAL A 124 0.17 -4.69 -4.91
N GLY A 125 0.14 -5.98 -5.16
CA GLY A 125 1.04 -6.96 -4.56
C GLY A 125 1.36 -8.09 -5.52
N SER A 126 2.28 -8.96 -5.15
CA SER A 126 2.63 -10.17 -5.88
C SER A 126 2.39 -11.40 -5.00
N PRO A 127 1.13 -11.74 -4.68
CA PRO A 127 0.84 -13.02 -4.04
C PRO A 127 1.19 -14.15 -5.02
N LEU A 128 1.90 -15.17 -4.55
CA LEU A 128 2.08 -16.45 -5.26
C LEU A 128 3.02 -16.49 -6.48
N GLY A 129 3.63 -15.38 -6.90
CA GLY A 129 4.77 -15.39 -7.84
C GLY A 129 4.37 -15.62 -9.29
N LEU A 130 3.06 -15.56 -9.57
CA LEU A 130 2.44 -15.52 -10.89
C LEU A 130 1.29 -14.51 -10.81
N SER A 131 1.25 -13.55 -11.74
CA SER A 131 0.33 -12.40 -11.79
C SER A 131 0.24 -11.59 -10.50
N SER A 132 0.90 -10.42 -10.47
CA SER A 132 0.63 -9.41 -9.46
C SER A 132 -0.87 -9.17 -9.32
N THR A 133 -1.35 -9.12 -8.09
CA THR A 133 -2.75 -8.82 -7.79
C THR A 133 -2.91 -7.33 -7.64
N VAL A 134 -3.90 -6.79 -8.37
CA VAL A 134 -4.35 -5.42 -8.23
C VAL A 134 -5.74 -5.44 -7.62
N THR A 135 -5.93 -4.68 -6.55
CA THR A 135 -7.25 -4.40 -5.98
C THR A 135 -7.49 -2.91 -6.01
N ALA A 136 -8.74 -2.49 -6.21
CA ALA A 136 -9.12 -1.08 -6.28
C ALA A 136 -10.05 -0.73 -5.11
N GLY A 137 -9.98 0.52 -4.69
CA GLY A 137 -10.82 1.08 -3.64
C GLY A 137 -10.65 2.60 -3.57
N ILE A 138 -10.87 3.16 -2.40
CA ILE A 138 -10.71 4.57 -2.09
C ILE A 138 -9.86 4.76 -0.83
N VAL A 139 -9.37 5.98 -0.62
CA VAL A 139 -8.92 6.44 0.69
C VAL A 139 -10.14 6.57 1.59
N SER A 140 -10.23 5.74 2.63
CA SER A 140 -11.29 5.79 3.63
C SER A 140 -10.96 6.75 4.78
N ALA A 141 -9.67 6.98 5.07
CA ALA A 141 -9.15 7.95 6.04
C ALA A 141 -7.64 8.19 5.80
N THR A 142 -7.10 9.36 6.17
CA THR A 142 -5.68 9.71 5.99
C THR A 142 -4.82 9.60 7.25
N ASP A 143 -5.44 9.71 8.43
CA ASP A 143 -4.75 9.79 9.73
C ASP A 143 -5.33 8.82 10.76
N ARG A 144 -5.66 7.60 10.33
CA ARG A 144 -6.29 6.61 11.19
C ARG A 144 -5.25 6.03 12.16
N PRO A 145 -5.36 6.21 13.49
CA PRO A 145 -4.39 5.65 14.42
C PRO A 145 -4.53 4.12 14.48
N ALA A 146 -3.55 3.43 13.92
CA ALA A 146 -3.54 1.97 13.86
C ALA A 146 -2.24 1.42 14.48
N GLY A 147 -2.36 0.31 15.20
CA GLY A 147 -1.24 -0.32 15.89
C GLY A 147 -0.57 -1.35 14.99
N LEU A 148 0.72 -1.15 14.71
CA LEU A 148 1.57 -2.13 14.05
C LEU A 148 2.20 -3.02 15.15
N GLY A 149 2.07 -4.35 15.04
CA GLY A 149 2.85 -5.27 15.88
C GLY A 149 2.32 -5.61 17.28
N GLY A 150 1.01 -5.50 17.52
CA GLY A 150 0.35 -6.06 18.72
C GLY A 150 0.16 -5.12 19.91
N PRO A 151 -0.31 -5.64 21.07
CA PRO A 151 -0.67 -4.83 22.23
C PRO A 151 0.52 -4.04 22.79
N GLY A 152 0.34 -2.74 23.06
CA GLY A 152 1.35 -1.88 23.69
C GLY A 152 2.25 -1.09 22.74
N ARG A 153 2.12 -1.26 21.41
CA ARG A 153 2.80 -0.42 20.42
C ARG A 153 2.05 0.90 20.20
N THR A 154 2.80 1.99 19.99
CA THR A 154 2.24 3.30 19.67
C THR A 154 1.45 3.22 18.37
N ARG A 155 0.18 3.63 18.41
CA ARG A 155 -0.63 3.77 17.20
C ARG A 155 -0.06 4.89 16.36
N GLN A 156 0.25 4.59 15.10
CA GLN A 156 0.74 5.57 14.15
C GLN A 156 -0.40 6.01 13.22
N PRO A 157 -0.40 7.26 12.71
CA PRO A 157 -1.35 7.66 11.68
C PRO A 157 -1.09 6.84 10.41
N MET A 158 -2.16 6.27 9.85
CA MET A 158 -2.13 5.43 8.66
C MET A 158 -3.17 5.91 7.66
N ILE A 159 -2.91 5.64 6.38
CA ILE A 159 -3.95 5.68 5.36
C ILE A 159 -4.83 4.45 5.58
N GLN A 160 -6.14 4.64 5.68
CA GLN A 160 -7.11 3.55 5.63
C GLN A 160 -7.69 3.47 4.22
N THR A 161 -7.89 2.26 3.71
CA THR A 161 -8.52 2.01 2.41
C THR A 161 -9.49 0.84 2.50
N ASP A 162 -10.46 0.79 1.60
CA ASP A 162 -11.33 -0.37 1.38
C ASP A 162 -10.85 -1.24 0.21
N ALA A 163 -9.76 -0.85 -0.47
CA ALA A 163 -9.06 -1.73 -1.40
C ALA A 163 -8.65 -3.02 -0.66
N SER A 164 -8.94 -4.17 -1.27
CA SER A 164 -8.66 -5.46 -0.64
C SER A 164 -7.15 -5.66 -0.42
N ILE A 165 -6.73 -5.58 0.84
CA ILE A 165 -5.40 -5.93 1.34
C ILE A 165 -5.47 -7.31 1.98
N ASN A 166 -4.79 -8.28 1.38
CA ASN A 166 -4.72 -9.67 1.84
C ASN A 166 -3.25 -10.10 1.98
N PRO A 167 -2.96 -11.26 2.63
CA PRO A 167 -1.61 -11.82 2.64
C PRO A 167 -1.01 -11.86 1.22
N GLY A 168 0.18 -11.28 1.07
CA GLY A 168 0.84 -11.08 -0.22
C GLY A 168 0.86 -9.62 -0.70
N ASN A 169 -0.06 -8.76 -0.27
CA ASN A 169 0.00 -7.32 -0.58
C ASN A 169 0.91 -6.54 0.39
N SER A 170 1.18 -7.07 1.59
CA SER A 170 2.07 -6.45 2.58
C SER A 170 3.43 -6.09 1.96
N GLY A 171 3.81 -4.81 2.06
CA GLY A 171 5.03 -4.23 1.54
C GLY A 171 4.91 -3.72 0.10
N GLY A 172 3.83 -4.07 -0.61
CA GLY A 172 3.54 -3.53 -1.94
C GLY A 172 2.95 -2.12 -1.89
N PRO A 173 2.86 -1.42 -3.04
CA PRO A 173 2.42 -0.04 -3.09
C PRO A 173 0.89 0.12 -3.02
N LEU A 174 0.45 1.16 -2.33
CA LEU A 174 -0.85 1.81 -2.52
C LEU A 174 -0.61 3.01 -3.43
N ALA A 175 -1.33 3.13 -4.53
CA ALA A 175 -1.13 4.19 -5.53
C ALA A 175 -2.43 4.90 -5.90
N ASP A 176 -2.31 6.16 -6.34
CA ASP A 176 -3.41 6.89 -6.98
C ASP A 176 -3.66 6.40 -8.42
N LEU A 177 -4.64 6.97 -9.11
CA LEU A 177 -4.97 6.59 -10.49
C LEU A 177 -4.00 7.15 -11.55
N ASP A 178 -3.02 7.97 -11.15
CA ASP A 178 -1.90 8.34 -12.01
C ASP A 178 -0.76 7.30 -11.92
N GLY A 179 -0.91 6.29 -11.04
CA GLY A 179 0.11 5.27 -10.80
C GLY A 179 1.19 5.72 -9.81
N ARG A 180 1.02 6.86 -9.13
CA ARG A 180 1.98 7.35 -8.14
C ARG A 180 1.75 6.69 -6.80
N VAL A 181 2.81 6.20 -6.18
CA VAL A 181 2.74 5.55 -4.87
C VAL A 181 2.45 6.58 -3.78
N VAL A 182 1.36 6.38 -3.05
CA VAL A 182 0.92 7.23 -1.93
C VAL A 182 1.03 6.53 -0.57
N GLY A 183 1.30 5.22 -0.55
CA GLY A 183 1.62 4.50 0.68
C GLY A 183 2.16 3.09 0.47
N VAL A 184 2.53 2.45 1.58
CA VAL A 184 2.99 1.05 1.62
C VAL A 184 1.93 0.21 2.31
N ASN A 185 1.33 -0.73 1.59
CA ASN A 185 0.29 -1.61 2.11
C ASN A 185 0.83 -2.39 3.31
N THR A 186 0.08 -2.44 4.40
CA THR A 186 0.40 -3.25 5.58
C THR A 186 -0.88 -3.87 6.12
N ALA A 187 -0.83 -5.16 6.43
CA ALA A 187 -1.94 -5.86 7.05
C ALA A 187 -1.99 -5.48 8.54
N ILE A 188 -2.96 -4.65 8.93
CA ILE A 188 -3.25 -4.42 10.35
C ILE A 188 -4.45 -5.26 10.77
N ALA A 189 -4.18 -6.13 11.75
CA ALA A 189 -5.09 -6.80 12.68
C ALA A 189 -6.56 -6.91 12.24
N THR A 190 -6.95 -8.13 11.89
CA THR A 190 -8.33 -8.60 11.87
C THR A 190 -9.04 -8.21 13.16
N VAL A 191 -10.19 -7.54 13.02
CA VAL A 191 -11.13 -7.40 14.13
C VAL A 191 -11.71 -8.79 14.39
N GLY A 192 -11.06 -9.56 15.28
CA GLY A 192 -11.51 -10.87 15.75
C GLY A 192 -11.01 -12.07 14.94
N GLY A 193 -10.13 -12.86 15.55
CA GLY A 193 -9.86 -14.25 15.16
C GLY A 193 -8.92 -14.46 13.97
N ALA A 194 -8.33 -15.66 13.92
CA ALA A 194 -7.35 -16.12 12.95
C ALA A 194 -7.94 -16.48 11.57
N GLU A 195 -9.25 -16.31 11.37
CA GLU A 195 -9.97 -16.56 10.11
C GLU A 195 -10.94 -15.43 9.80
N SER A 196 -10.42 -14.23 9.54
CA SER A 196 -11.23 -13.13 9.02
C SER A 196 -10.57 -12.65 7.73
N GLY A 197 -11.26 -12.86 6.61
CA GLY A 197 -10.86 -12.27 5.33
C GLY A 197 -10.88 -10.73 5.40
N ASN A 198 -10.48 -10.06 4.33
CA ASN A 198 -10.60 -8.60 4.28
C ASN A 198 -12.08 -8.18 4.40
N ILE A 199 -12.42 -7.41 5.44
CA ILE A 199 -13.77 -6.87 5.69
C ILE A 199 -13.96 -5.45 5.16
N GLY A 200 -13.18 -5.04 4.16
CA GLY A 200 -13.12 -3.68 3.63
C GLY A 200 -12.31 -2.71 4.50
N ILE A 201 -11.36 -3.22 5.29
CA ILE A 201 -10.50 -2.40 6.16
C ILE A 201 -9.04 -2.78 5.92
N GLY A 202 -8.38 -2.03 5.04
CA GLY A 202 -6.95 -2.07 4.78
C GLY A 202 -6.24 -0.85 5.33
N PHE A 203 -4.92 -0.98 5.52
CA PHE A 203 -4.07 0.11 5.98
C PHE A 203 -2.80 0.23 5.14
N ALA A 204 -2.29 1.45 5.02
CA ALA A 204 -1.00 1.72 4.41
C ALA A 204 -0.21 2.77 5.20
N VAL A 205 1.11 2.58 5.28
CA VAL A 205 2.04 3.58 5.80
C VAL A 205 2.08 4.73 4.79
N PRO A 206 1.83 5.99 5.18
CA PRO A 206 1.92 7.13 4.25
C PRO A 206 3.30 7.23 3.59
N ILE A 207 3.37 7.46 2.27
CA ILE A 207 4.62 7.43 1.52
C ILE A 207 5.64 8.47 2.01
N ASP A 208 5.18 9.65 2.43
CA ASP A 208 6.06 10.73 2.91
C ASP A 208 6.85 10.26 4.15
N ARG A 209 6.19 9.51 5.04
CA ARG A 209 6.83 8.90 6.22
C ARG A 209 7.73 7.75 5.83
N ALA A 210 7.25 6.87 4.95
CA ALA A 210 8.01 5.69 4.53
C ALA A 210 9.34 6.07 3.86
N MET A 211 9.34 7.09 3.00
CA MET A 211 10.55 7.63 2.35
C MET A 211 11.51 8.28 3.35
N GLY A 212 11.00 9.02 4.34
CA GLY A 212 11.85 9.56 5.41
C GLY A 212 12.56 8.47 6.22
N ILE A 213 11.91 7.32 6.42
CA ILE A 213 12.51 6.16 7.08
C ILE A 213 13.52 5.47 6.15
N ALA A 214 13.16 5.22 4.89
CA ALA A 214 14.03 4.58 3.92
C ALA A 214 15.33 5.38 3.71
N ALA A 215 15.24 6.70 3.60
CA ALA A 215 16.42 7.57 3.47
C ALA A 215 17.40 7.42 4.65
N ARG A 216 16.89 7.28 5.88
CA ARG A 216 17.75 7.03 7.06
C ARG A 216 18.41 5.65 7.00
N ILE A 217 17.65 4.62 6.63
CA ILE A 217 18.17 3.25 6.48
C ILE A 217 19.26 3.20 5.41
N ILE A 218 19.03 3.81 4.25
CA ILE A 218 20.00 3.85 3.13
C ILE A 218 21.28 4.60 3.54
N ALA A 219 21.15 5.66 4.36
CA ALA A 219 22.30 6.38 4.90
C ALA A 219 23.06 5.63 6.02
N GLY A 220 22.62 4.43 6.41
CA GLY A 220 23.26 3.61 7.46
C GLY A 220 22.91 4.04 8.90
N GLY A 221 21.80 4.75 9.10
CA GLY A 221 21.32 5.25 10.38
C GLY A 221 20.27 4.37 11.06
#